data_AF-A0A5B8RBS2-F1
#
_entry.id   AF-A0A5B8RBS2-F1
#
_cell.length_a   1.000
_cell.length_b   1.000
_cell.length_c   1.000
_cell.angle_alpha   90.00
_cell.angle_beta   90.00
_cell.angle_gamma   90.00
#
_symmetry.space_group_name_H-M   'P 1'
#
loop_
_entity.id
_entity.type
_entity.pdbx_description
1 polymer ?
#
loop_
_entity_poly.entity_id
_entity_poly.type
_entity_poly.pdbx_seq_one_letter_code
_entity_poly.pdbx_strand_id
1 'polypeptide(L)'
;MLEPALANPELTGSHAPDREKKIQREWDKYVKTMKDKVKSFHKNMANRFNPNTYLFYSDSPDHMSYGAVIWRGRESEYSRHLWKAAQSRPHYNQYRLAMETDRHGHERVYRYEIGEPEDPGDGTVPSRSSRAGAEHARRTLAVATEHQSAYDNAEARWFVLGAILEMAQQWQ
;
A
#
# COMPACT_ATOMS: atom_id res chain seq x y z
N MET A 1 -4.00 -3.65 -4.53
CA MET A 1 -4.93 -4.67 -5.11
C MET A 1 -4.69 -4.68 -6.62
N LEU A 2 -4.75 -5.85 -7.25
CA LEU A 2 -4.47 -6.01 -8.68
C LEU A 2 -5.78 -6.08 -9.47
N GLU A 3 -5.82 -5.46 -10.66
CA GLU A 3 -6.92 -5.67 -11.61
C GLU A 3 -6.78 -7.05 -12.28
N PRO A 4 -7.84 -7.86 -12.41
CA PRO A 4 -7.75 -9.18 -13.05
C PRO A 4 -7.14 -9.13 -14.45
N ALA A 5 -7.46 -8.10 -15.24
CA ALA A 5 -6.91 -7.91 -16.58
C ALA A 5 -5.38 -7.68 -16.61
N LEU A 6 -4.80 -7.26 -15.48
CA LEU A 6 -3.36 -7.04 -15.30
C LEU A 6 -2.67 -8.26 -14.65
N ALA A 7 -3.39 -9.33 -14.33
CA ALA A 7 -2.79 -10.56 -13.82
C ALA A 7 -1.82 -11.21 -14.82
N ASN A 8 -1.99 -10.93 -16.11
CA ASN A 8 -1.02 -11.24 -17.14
C ASN A 8 -0.92 -10.06 -18.13
N PRO A 9 0.04 -9.13 -17.92
CA PRO A 9 0.17 -7.93 -18.75
C PRO A 9 0.62 -8.23 -20.18
N GLU A 10 1.23 -9.39 -20.45
CA GLU A 10 1.60 -9.81 -21.82
C GLU A 10 0.37 -10.07 -22.70
N LEU A 11 -0.80 -10.27 -22.08
CA LEU A 11 -2.07 -10.48 -22.77
C LEU A 11 -2.90 -9.20 -22.90
N THR A 12 -2.39 -8.05 -22.45
CA THR A 12 -3.05 -6.75 -22.64
C THR A 12 -3.09 -6.42 -24.13
N GLY A 13 -4.29 -6.21 -24.70
CA GLY A 13 -4.48 -5.96 -26.13
C GLY A 13 -4.43 -7.20 -27.05
N SER A 14 -4.21 -8.39 -26.51
CA SER A 14 -4.22 -9.65 -27.30
C SER A 14 -5.64 -10.11 -27.64
N HIS A 15 -5.81 -10.74 -28.82
CA HIS A 15 -7.04 -11.42 -29.24
C HIS A 15 -6.91 -12.95 -29.25
N ALA A 16 -5.94 -13.51 -28.51
CA ALA A 16 -5.76 -14.95 -28.43
C ALA A 16 -7.06 -15.66 -27.98
N PRO A 17 -7.46 -16.77 -28.64
CA PRO A 17 -8.74 -17.43 -28.37
C PRO A 17 -8.84 -18.00 -26.94
N ASP A 18 -7.71 -18.20 -26.26
CA ASP A 18 -7.63 -18.69 -24.87
C ASP A 18 -7.23 -17.60 -23.87
N ARG A 19 -7.27 -16.32 -24.27
CA ARG A 19 -6.84 -15.18 -23.46
C ARG A 19 -7.50 -15.15 -22.08
N GLU A 20 -8.82 -15.23 -22.03
CA GLU A 20 -9.57 -15.15 -20.77
C GLU A 20 -9.18 -16.28 -19.81
N LYS A 21 -9.02 -17.50 -20.35
CA LYS A 21 -8.57 -18.66 -19.57
C LYS A 21 -7.16 -18.46 -19.01
N LYS A 22 -6.24 -17.89 -19.81
CA LYS A 22 -4.88 -17.58 -19.37
C LYS A 22 -4.87 -16.50 -18.28
N ILE A 23 -5.63 -15.41 -18.47
CA ILE A 23 -5.77 -14.34 -17.46
C ILE A 23 -6.35 -14.90 -16.16
N GLN A 24 -7.42 -15.70 -16.24
CA GLN A 24 -8.04 -16.32 -15.07
C GLN A 24 -7.05 -17.21 -14.32
N ARG A 25 -6.26 -18.01 -15.04
CA ARG A 25 -5.23 -18.86 -14.43
C ARG A 25 -4.18 -18.04 -13.67
N GLU A 26 -3.69 -16.94 -14.23
CA GLU A 26 -2.72 -16.09 -13.53
C GLU A 26 -3.36 -15.33 -12.36
N TRP A 27 -4.62 -14.91 -12.50
CA TRP A 27 -5.40 -14.33 -11.40
C TRP A 27 -5.57 -15.30 -10.23
N ASP A 28 -5.93 -16.56 -10.52
CA ASP A 28 -6.08 -17.61 -9.50
C ASP A 28 -4.76 -17.85 -8.75
N LYS A 29 -3.62 -17.83 -9.46
CA LYS A 29 -2.29 -17.91 -8.82
C LYS A 29 -2.02 -16.72 -7.91
N TYR A 30 -2.34 -15.50 -8.35
CA TYR A 30 -2.20 -14.29 -7.54
C TYR A 30 -3.06 -14.39 -6.27
N VAL A 31 -4.35 -14.71 -6.40
CA VAL A 31 -5.28 -14.88 -5.27
C VAL A 31 -4.78 -15.95 -4.32
N LYS A 32 -4.36 -17.11 -4.83
CA LYS A 32 -3.80 -18.20 -4.02
C LYS A 32 -2.55 -17.74 -3.27
N THR A 33 -1.66 -16.98 -3.91
CA THR A 33 -0.44 -16.45 -3.28
C THR A 33 -0.78 -15.48 -2.15
N MET A 34 -1.70 -14.55 -2.38
CA MET A 34 -2.15 -13.60 -1.36
C MET A 34 -2.81 -14.30 -0.17
N LYS A 35 -3.68 -15.28 -0.45
CA LYS A 35 -4.47 -15.98 0.56
C LYS A 35 -3.64 -16.97 1.37
N ASP A 36 -2.82 -17.78 0.70
CA ASP A 36 -2.19 -18.94 1.34
C ASP A 36 -0.77 -18.63 1.80
N LYS A 37 -0.03 -17.78 1.07
CA LYS A 37 1.36 -17.44 1.41
C LYS A 37 1.44 -16.13 2.19
N VAL A 38 1.01 -15.02 1.60
CA VAL A 38 1.18 -13.67 2.19
C VAL A 38 0.43 -13.55 3.52
N LYS A 39 -0.85 -13.92 3.55
CA LYS A 39 -1.64 -13.87 4.79
C LYS A 39 -1.07 -14.79 5.88
N SER A 40 -0.62 -15.98 5.52
CA SER A 40 -0.01 -16.92 6.47
C SER A 40 1.29 -16.35 7.04
N PHE A 41 2.16 -15.82 6.18
CA PHE A 41 3.38 -15.15 6.57
C PHE A 41 3.14 -13.98 7.54
N HIS A 42 2.23 -13.05 7.21
CA HIS A 42 1.90 -11.94 8.10
C HIS A 42 1.35 -12.40 9.46
N LYS A 43 0.48 -13.41 9.48
CA LYS A 43 -0.02 -13.98 10.74
C LYS A 43 1.10 -14.60 11.57
N ASN A 44 2.02 -15.30 10.92
CA ASN A 44 3.11 -15.99 11.60
C ASN A 44 4.16 -15.01 12.15
N MET A 45 4.34 -13.84 11.52
CA MET A 45 5.26 -12.81 12.02
C MET A 45 4.65 -11.85 13.04
N ALA A 46 3.32 -11.82 13.16
CA ALA A 46 2.63 -10.91 14.07
C ALA A 46 3.17 -11.06 15.51
N ASN A 47 3.49 -9.92 16.13
CA ASN A 47 3.98 -9.81 17.51
C ASN A 47 5.26 -10.63 17.79
N ARG A 48 6.07 -10.93 16.77
CA ARG A 48 7.37 -11.61 16.94
C ARG A 48 8.51 -10.63 16.76
N PHE A 49 9.12 -10.26 17.88
CA PHE A 49 10.28 -9.38 17.94
C PHE A 49 11.41 -10.07 18.69
N ASN A 50 12.65 -9.77 18.33
CA ASN A 50 13.79 -10.19 19.14
C ASN A 50 13.77 -9.40 20.46
N PRO A 51 14.02 -10.01 21.64
CA PRO A 51 14.10 -9.27 22.90
C PRO A 51 15.12 -8.13 22.90
N ASN A 52 16.10 -8.16 21.98
CA ASN A 52 17.12 -7.14 21.77
C ASN A 52 16.79 -6.24 20.56
N THR A 53 15.51 -5.90 20.36
CA THR A 53 15.08 -5.00 19.29
C THR A 53 15.26 -3.54 19.69
N TYR A 54 15.86 -2.75 18.80
CA TYR A 54 15.93 -1.29 18.87
C TYR A 54 15.33 -0.75 17.58
N LEU A 55 14.41 0.20 17.69
CA LEU A 55 13.59 0.63 16.56
C LEU A 55 13.60 2.14 16.43
N PHE A 56 14.08 2.67 15.30
CA PHE A 56 13.80 4.06 14.94
C PHE A 56 12.79 4.11 13.79
N TYR A 57 12.01 5.19 13.73
CA TYR A 57 10.98 5.39 12.74
C TYR A 57 10.64 6.87 12.54
N SER A 58 9.97 7.21 11.44
CA SER A 58 9.36 8.54 11.26
C SER A 58 7.88 8.55 11.62
N ASP A 59 7.46 9.60 12.31
CA ASP A 59 6.08 10.02 12.54
C ASP A 59 5.96 11.51 12.20
N SER A 60 6.48 11.90 11.04
CA SER A 60 6.51 13.30 10.63
C SER A 60 5.35 13.62 9.68
N PRO A 61 4.63 14.74 9.90
CA PRO A 61 3.69 15.27 8.91
C PRO A 61 4.41 15.84 7.68
N ASP A 62 5.74 16.04 7.73
CA ASP A 62 6.53 16.51 6.59
C ASP A 62 6.72 15.42 5.52
N HIS A 63 6.47 14.15 5.88
CA HIS A 63 6.63 12.98 5.02
C HIS A 63 5.37 12.12 5.05
N MET A 64 4.27 12.67 4.55
CA MET A 64 2.96 12.01 4.51
C MET A 64 3.02 10.69 3.73
N SER A 65 2.43 9.63 4.28
CA SER A 65 2.36 8.28 3.73
C SER A 65 0.93 7.84 3.51
N TYR A 66 0.74 6.87 2.61
CA TYR A 66 -0.56 6.24 2.35
C TYR A 66 -0.92 5.23 3.45
N GLY A 67 -1.28 5.75 4.62
CA GLY A 67 -1.96 4.96 5.64
C GLY A 67 -3.30 4.46 5.12
N ALA A 68 -4.23 5.36 4.89
CA ALA A 68 -5.44 5.02 4.14
C ALA A 68 -5.26 5.28 2.64
N VAL A 69 -5.78 4.40 1.81
CA VAL A 69 -5.92 4.65 0.36
C VAL A 69 -7.38 4.99 0.11
N ILE A 70 -7.67 6.29 -0.04
CA ILE A 70 -9.02 6.81 -0.20
C ILE A 70 -9.29 7.08 -1.67
N TRP A 71 -10.34 6.47 -2.22
CA TRP A 71 -10.85 6.82 -3.54
C TRP A 71 -11.84 7.97 -3.40
N ARG A 72 -11.51 9.12 -3.99
CA ARG A 72 -12.36 10.32 -3.97
C ARG A 72 -13.16 10.40 -5.27
N GLY A 73 -14.49 10.35 -5.13
CA GLY A 73 -15.43 10.39 -6.25
C GLY A 73 -15.86 11.81 -6.60
N ARG A 74 -15.97 12.08 -7.89
CA ARG A 74 -16.69 13.24 -8.43
C ARG A 74 -17.59 12.81 -9.56
N GLU A 75 -18.71 13.50 -9.76
CA GLU A 75 -19.56 13.24 -10.94
C GLU A 75 -18.72 13.44 -12.22
N SER A 76 -18.84 12.49 -13.14
CA SER A 76 -18.12 12.51 -14.39
C SER A 76 -18.94 13.21 -15.48
N GLU A 77 -18.25 13.77 -16.47
CA GLU A 77 -18.88 14.31 -17.69
C GLU A 77 -19.49 13.21 -18.59
N TYR A 78 -19.23 11.93 -18.31
CA TYR A 78 -19.77 10.83 -19.09
C TYR A 78 -21.27 10.67 -18.81
N SER A 79 -22.07 10.71 -19.86
CA SER A 79 -23.48 10.33 -19.77
C SER A 79 -23.63 8.82 -19.55
N ARG A 80 -24.76 8.41 -18.97
CA ARG A 80 -25.14 7.00 -18.80
C ARG A 80 -25.02 6.21 -20.11
N HIS A 81 -25.37 6.82 -21.24
CA HIS A 81 -25.33 6.18 -22.55
C HIS A 81 -23.90 5.87 -23.03
N LEU A 82 -22.90 6.63 -22.58
CA LEU A 82 -21.49 6.45 -22.95
C LEU A 82 -20.70 5.63 -21.93
N TRP A 83 -21.28 5.32 -20.76
CA TRP A 83 -20.64 4.57 -19.68
C TRP A 83 -19.94 3.29 -20.16
N LYS A 84 -20.62 2.43 -20.93
CA LYS A 84 -20.05 1.15 -21.38
C LYS A 84 -18.81 1.35 -22.27
N ALA A 85 -18.82 2.39 -23.10
CA ALA A 85 -17.68 2.72 -23.96
C ALA A 85 -16.54 3.39 -23.18
N ALA A 86 -16.85 4.12 -22.11
CA ALA A 86 -15.87 4.73 -21.24
C ALA A 86 -15.19 3.68 -20.32
N GLN A 87 -15.95 2.69 -19.83
CA GLN A 87 -15.48 1.60 -18.97
C GLN A 87 -14.59 0.60 -19.72
N SER A 88 -14.82 0.39 -21.01
CA SER A 88 -14.02 -0.54 -21.82
C SER A 88 -12.60 -0.03 -22.11
N ARG A 89 -12.32 1.24 -21.83
CA ARG A 89 -10.98 1.82 -21.96
C ARG A 89 -10.17 1.59 -20.67
N PRO A 90 -8.90 1.15 -20.79
CA PRO A 90 -8.03 1.01 -19.63
C PRO A 90 -7.61 2.39 -19.09
N HIS A 91 -8.04 2.73 -17.88
CA HIS A 91 -7.64 3.96 -17.15
C HIS A 91 -6.66 3.65 -16.01
N TYR A 92 -5.75 2.70 -16.23
CA TYR A 92 -4.82 2.23 -15.20
C TYR A 92 -3.99 3.38 -14.64
N ASN A 93 -3.84 3.40 -13.31
CA ASN A 93 -3.09 4.42 -12.57
C ASN A 93 -3.58 5.88 -12.73
N GLN A 94 -4.77 6.10 -13.30
CA GLN A 94 -5.35 7.44 -13.45
C GLN A 94 -6.61 7.58 -12.60
N TYR A 95 -7.68 6.88 -12.99
CA TYR A 95 -8.97 6.95 -12.31
C TYR A 95 -9.79 5.69 -12.57
N ARG A 96 -10.80 5.45 -11.74
CA ARG A 96 -11.85 4.47 -11.99
C ARG A 96 -13.13 5.19 -12.34
N LEU A 97 -13.92 4.59 -13.20
CA LEU A 97 -15.30 4.99 -13.38
C LEU A 97 -16.19 4.01 -12.61
N ALA A 98 -17.26 4.50 -11.98
CA ALA A 98 -18.33 3.70 -11.39
C ALA A 98 -19.69 4.28 -11.79
N MET A 99 -20.71 3.42 -11.94
CA MET A 99 -22.09 3.89 -12.07
C MET A 99 -22.79 3.70 -10.74
N GLU A 100 -23.38 4.77 -10.23
CA GLU A 100 -24.02 4.80 -8.92
C GLU A 100 -25.37 5.49 -9.00
N THR A 101 -26.27 5.12 -8.10
CA THR A 101 -27.58 5.74 -7.97
C THR A 101 -27.46 6.94 -7.02
N ASP A 102 -27.79 8.13 -7.52
CA ASP A 102 -27.82 9.33 -6.69
C ASP A 102 -28.97 9.28 -5.66
N ARG A 103 -28.96 10.23 -4.72
CA ARG A 103 -29.99 10.36 -3.67
C ARG A 103 -31.44 10.52 -4.19
N HIS A 104 -31.62 10.82 -5.48
CA HIS A 104 -32.92 10.96 -6.14
C HIS A 104 -33.29 9.74 -6.98
N GLY A 105 -32.49 8.67 -6.96
CA GLY A 105 -32.75 7.44 -7.70
C GLY A 105 -32.24 7.46 -9.14
N HIS A 106 -31.45 8.46 -9.55
CA HIS A 106 -30.91 8.51 -10.91
C HIS A 106 -29.52 7.89 -10.97
N GLU A 107 -29.31 6.98 -11.93
CA GLU A 107 -27.97 6.47 -12.20
C GLU A 107 -27.11 7.59 -12.82
N ARG A 108 -25.96 7.83 -12.20
CA ARG A 108 -24.91 8.79 -12.59
C ARG A 108 -23.58 8.06 -12.75
N VAL A 109 -22.71 8.61 -13.57
CA VAL A 109 -21.34 8.12 -13.71
C VAL A 109 -20.43 8.94 -12.80
N TYR A 110 -19.67 8.27 -11.96
CA TYR A 110 -18.66 8.88 -11.08
C TYR A 110 -17.26 8.51 -11.53
N ARG A 111 -16.35 9.47 -11.42
CA ARG A 111 -14.91 9.28 -11.56
C ARG A 111 -14.27 9.29 -10.17
N TYR A 112 -13.52 8.24 -9.88
CA TYR A 112 -12.79 8.04 -8.65
C TYR A 112 -11.29 8.11 -8.89
N GLU A 113 -10.61 8.96 -8.14
CA GLU A 113 -9.14 9.08 -8.13
C GLU A 113 -8.61 8.74 -6.74
N ILE A 114 -7.39 8.21 -6.66
CA ILE A 114 -6.72 8.00 -5.37
C ILE A 114 -6.36 9.39 -4.83
N GLY A 115 -6.76 9.68 -3.59
CA GLY A 115 -6.42 10.94 -2.92
C GLY A 115 -4.92 11.06 -2.60
N GLU A 116 -4.52 12.20 -2.07
CA GLU A 116 -3.20 12.41 -1.49
C GLU A 116 -3.01 11.56 -0.21
N PRO A 117 -1.76 11.27 0.20
CA PRO A 117 -1.51 10.62 1.49
C PRO A 117 -1.95 11.52 2.67
N GLU A 118 -2.54 10.91 3.70
CA GLU A 118 -3.16 11.63 4.83
C GLU A 118 -2.58 11.24 6.20
N ASP A 119 -1.74 10.21 6.27
CA ASP A 119 -1.13 9.78 7.54
C ASP A 119 0.33 10.27 7.62
N PRO A 120 0.79 10.81 8.76
CA PRO A 120 2.21 11.04 9.00
C PRO A 120 3.04 9.77 8.80
N GLY A 121 4.32 9.91 8.44
CA GLY A 121 5.17 8.77 8.15
C GLY A 121 6.55 9.16 7.67
N ASP A 122 7.11 8.35 6.77
CA ASP A 122 8.39 8.58 6.07
C ASP A 122 8.22 8.69 4.53
N GLY A 123 7.00 8.99 4.06
CA GLY A 123 6.66 9.02 2.63
C GLY A 123 6.38 7.64 2.01
N THR A 124 6.65 6.54 2.72
CA THR A 124 6.36 5.17 2.26
C THR A 124 5.55 4.38 3.29
N VAL A 125 6.02 4.37 4.53
CA VAL A 125 5.45 3.66 5.67
C VAL A 125 4.69 4.68 6.54
N PRO A 126 3.39 4.47 6.79
CA PRO A 126 2.61 5.32 7.70
C PRO A 126 2.99 5.05 9.15
N SER A 127 2.92 6.07 10.00
CA SER A 127 3.43 6.02 11.37
C SER A 127 2.82 4.92 12.23
N ARG A 128 1.54 4.59 12.01
CA ARG A 128 0.87 3.45 12.66
C ARG A 128 1.53 2.10 12.36
N SER A 129 2.10 1.93 11.17
CA SER A 129 2.86 0.74 10.81
C SER A 129 4.26 0.80 11.44
N SER A 130 4.92 1.96 11.36
CA SER A 130 6.27 2.13 11.91
C SER A 130 6.32 1.96 13.43
N ARG A 131 5.23 2.31 14.13
CA ARG A 131 5.07 2.14 15.58
C ARG A 131 4.66 0.75 16.02
N ALA A 132 4.27 -0.15 15.11
CA ALA A 132 3.71 -1.45 15.49
C ALA A 132 4.67 -2.33 16.33
N GLY A 133 5.98 -2.08 16.25
CA GLY A 133 6.99 -2.74 17.09
C GLY A 133 7.48 -1.94 18.29
N ALA A 134 6.97 -0.72 18.52
CA ALA A 134 7.52 0.20 19.50
C ALA A 134 7.42 -0.33 20.94
N GLU A 135 6.31 -0.99 21.27
CA GLU A 135 6.09 -1.60 22.59
C GLU A 135 6.96 -2.84 22.86
N HIS A 136 7.48 -3.45 21.79
CA HIS A 136 8.34 -4.63 21.86
C HIS A 136 9.83 -4.28 21.78
N ALA A 137 10.17 -3.05 21.44
CA ALA A 137 11.54 -2.58 21.36
C ALA A 137 12.06 -2.16 22.74
N ARG A 138 13.34 -2.45 23.02
CA ARG A 138 14.02 -1.99 24.23
C ARG A 138 14.13 -0.48 24.28
N ARG A 139 14.38 0.13 23.12
CA ARG A 139 14.39 1.56 22.93
C ARG A 139 13.78 1.89 21.58
N THR A 140 13.16 3.07 21.54
CA THR A 140 12.66 3.64 20.30
C THR A 140 13.18 5.05 20.09
N LEU A 141 13.30 5.46 18.82
CA LEU A 141 13.56 6.85 18.44
C LEU A 141 12.61 7.24 17.31
N ALA A 142 11.79 8.26 17.55
CA ALA A 142 11.06 8.92 16.47
C ALA A 142 11.96 10.02 15.88
N VAL A 143 12.22 9.96 14.58
CA VAL A 143 13.02 10.94 13.85
C VAL A 143 12.38 11.22 12.50
N ALA A 144 12.22 12.50 12.17
CA ALA A 144 11.62 12.90 10.90
C ALA A 144 12.59 12.61 9.75
N THR A 145 12.29 11.58 8.97
CA THR A 145 13.08 11.22 7.79
C THR A 145 12.19 10.66 6.70
N GLU A 146 12.63 10.80 5.45
CA GLU A 146 12.08 10.00 4.36
C GLU A 146 12.57 8.54 4.45
N HIS A 147 11.83 7.61 3.86
CA HIS A 147 12.10 6.19 3.95
C HIS A 147 13.46 5.83 3.36
N GLN A 148 13.74 6.34 2.16
CA GLN A 148 14.92 5.95 1.39
C GLN A 148 16.22 6.54 1.96
N SER A 149 16.19 7.76 2.49
CA SER A 149 17.34 8.46 3.08
C SER A 149 17.39 8.40 4.61
N ALA A 150 16.60 7.50 5.23
CA ALA A 150 16.47 7.44 6.69
C ALA A 150 17.80 7.33 7.44
N TYR A 151 18.80 6.65 6.85
CA TYR A 151 20.13 6.49 7.42
C TYR A 151 21.13 7.62 7.10
N ASP A 152 20.76 8.62 6.28
CA ASP A 152 21.57 9.83 6.11
C ASP A 152 21.42 10.77 7.31
N ASN A 153 20.29 10.67 8.02
CA ASN A 153 20.03 11.40 9.25
C ASN A 153 21.03 11.04 10.36
N ALA A 154 21.57 12.05 11.04
CA ALA A 154 22.61 11.87 12.04
C ALA A 154 22.07 11.20 13.31
N GLU A 155 20.89 11.59 13.77
CA GLU A 155 20.23 11.06 14.96
C GLU A 155 19.91 9.58 14.81
N ALA A 156 19.39 9.17 13.64
CA ALA A 156 19.15 7.77 13.28
C ALA A 156 20.44 6.95 13.35
N ARG A 157 21.54 7.45 12.77
CA ARG A 157 22.84 6.77 12.82
C ARG A 157 23.40 6.66 14.23
N TRP A 158 23.30 7.72 15.04
CA TRP A 158 23.75 7.69 16.43
C TRP A 158 22.93 6.72 17.28
N PHE A 159 21.61 6.67 17.07
CA PHE A 159 20.75 5.71 17.73
C PHE A 159 21.12 4.26 17.39
N VAL A 160 21.37 3.98 16.11
CA VAL A 160 21.79 2.65 15.65
C VAL A 160 23.14 2.26 16.23
N LEU A 161 24.12 3.16 16.26
CA LEU A 161 25.42 2.90 16.88
C LEU A 161 25.28 2.64 18.38
N GLY A 162 24.48 3.44 19.09
CA GLY A 162 24.19 3.23 20.51
C GLY A 162 23.55 1.88 20.79
N ALA A 163 22.57 1.48 19.96
CA ALA A 163 21.94 0.17 20.04
C ALA A 163 22.95 -0.99 19.86
N ILE A 164 23.86 -0.88 18.89
CA ILE A 164 24.91 -1.88 18.66
C ILE A 164 25.81 -2.02 19.89
N LEU A 165 26.25 -0.91 20.47
CA LEU A 165 27.08 -0.91 21.67
C LEU A 165 26.35 -1.55 22.87
N GLU A 166 25.07 -1.21 23.06
CA GLU A 166 24.26 -1.78 24.14
C GLU A 166 24.04 -3.29 23.97
N MET A 167 23.82 -3.76 22.74
CA MET A 167 23.75 -5.20 22.43
C MET A 167 25.07 -5.91 22.69
N ALA A 168 26.20 -5.32 22.28
CA ALA A 168 27.53 -5.91 22.48
C ALA A 168 27.89 -6.05 23.97
N GLN A 169 27.50 -5.08 24.80
CA GLN A 169 27.73 -5.13 26.25
C GLN A 169 26.97 -6.27 26.95
N GLN A 170 25.87 -6.73 26.37
CA GLN A 170 25.03 -7.80 26.93
C GLN A 170 25.46 -9.19 26.44
N TRP A 171 26.45 -9.26 25.55
CA TRP A 171 27.01 -10.50 25.03
C TRP A 171 28.10 -11.01 25.98
N GLN A 172 27.68 -11.43 27.17
CA GLN A 172 28.48 -12.19 28.13
C GLN A 172 27.99 -13.64 28.15
#